data_AF-A0A1I4C4C4-F1
#
_entry.id   AF-A0A1I4C4C4-F1
#
_cell.length_a   1.000
_cell.length_b   1.000
_cell.length_c   1.000
_cell.angle_alpha   90.00
_cell.angle_beta   90.00
_cell.angle_gamma   90.00
#
_symmetry.space_group_name_H-M   'P 1'
#
loop_
_entity.id
_entity.type
_entity.pdbx_description
1 polymer ?
#
loop_
_entity_poly.entity_id
_entity_poly.type
_entity_poly.pdbx_seq_one_letter_code
_entity_poly.pdbx_strand_id
1 'polypeptide(L)'
;MAGVSLAIERAEWRANALGPDHEWGKSFSGYGGRVRSGSLEPIEYEQLLLRVFPQKLRRNNLSTMTFLRTYFSDAAGEGDSRSSFYPRVFGAFFTKVAELGTSRGEKALDGGRVSHDVVLEAFEYAARDFINEVKQELNFALDLGSSVDLNKKLVADLLQSFSGLQTPFILDRCVDALEDKLPNDISKKAIRESLRRMKDMGIFEDHPSDPTKWRAGRLFKEGLRMKYVRKIP
;
A
#
# COMPACT_ATOMS: atom_id res chain seq x y z
N MET A 1 -10.60 9.10 -2.83
CA MET A 1 -11.95 9.63 -2.54
C MET A 1 -12.93 8.53 -2.15
N ALA A 2 -13.07 7.43 -2.93
CA ALA A 2 -13.92 6.28 -2.56
C ALA A 2 -13.62 5.62 -1.19
N GLY A 3 -12.35 5.59 -0.77
CA GLY A 3 -11.95 4.94 0.48
C GLY A 3 -12.40 5.62 1.78
N VAL A 4 -12.58 6.95 1.78
CA VAL A 4 -13.08 7.68 2.96
C VAL A 4 -14.60 7.51 3.10
N SER A 5 -15.32 7.39 1.98
CA SER A 5 -16.74 7.03 1.98
C SER A 5 -16.97 5.63 2.53
N LEU A 6 -16.17 4.64 2.12
CA LEU A 6 -16.23 3.29 2.67
C LEU A 6 -15.88 3.26 4.16
N ALA A 7 -14.90 4.06 4.60
CA ALA A 7 -14.51 4.16 6.00
C ALA A 7 -15.63 4.68 6.90
N ILE A 8 -16.40 5.66 6.41
CA ILE A 8 -17.47 6.32 7.14
C ILE A 8 -18.75 5.46 7.10
N GLU A 9 -19.12 4.89 5.94
CA GLU A 9 -20.25 3.97 5.82
C GLU A 9 -20.03 2.69 6.64
N ARG A 10 -18.80 2.15 6.63
CA ARG A 10 -18.50 0.95 7.42
C ARG A 10 -18.17 1.23 8.88
N ALA A 11 -18.12 2.49 9.33
CA ALA A 11 -18.05 2.82 10.75
C ALA A 11 -19.40 2.59 11.47
N GLU A 12 -20.45 2.18 10.77
CA GLU A 12 -21.76 1.79 11.32
C GLU A 12 -21.67 0.69 12.39
N TRP A 13 -20.65 -0.19 12.37
CA TRP A 13 -20.45 -1.17 13.45
C TRP A 13 -20.24 -0.50 14.82
N ARG A 14 -19.74 0.75 14.85
CA ARG A 14 -19.53 1.52 16.10
C ARG A 14 -20.82 2.08 16.68
N ALA A 15 -21.80 2.42 15.86
CA ALA A 15 -23.11 2.83 16.35
C ALA A 15 -23.79 1.66 17.11
N ASN A 16 -23.55 0.43 16.65
CA ASN A 16 -24.00 -0.78 17.34
C ASN A 16 -23.15 -1.13 18.57
N ALA A 17 -21.84 -0.84 18.57
CA ALA A 17 -20.94 -1.14 19.69
C ALA A 17 -21.01 -0.12 20.84
N LEU A 18 -21.35 1.15 20.57
CA LEU A 18 -21.34 2.25 21.56
C LEU A 18 -22.76 2.70 21.98
N GLY A 19 -23.80 2.07 21.42
CA GLY A 19 -25.20 2.37 21.70
C GLY A 19 -25.79 3.54 20.87
N PRO A 20 -27.12 3.59 20.72
CA PRO A 20 -27.82 4.51 19.81
C PRO A 20 -27.74 6.00 20.21
N ASP A 21 -27.44 6.32 21.47
CA ASP A 21 -27.38 7.70 21.98
C ASP A 21 -25.98 8.33 21.94
N HIS A 22 -24.99 7.61 21.41
CA HIS A 22 -23.61 8.07 21.40
C HIS A 22 -23.40 9.22 20.38
N GLU A 23 -22.68 10.28 20.77
CA GLU A 23 -22.46 11.55 19.99
C GLU A 23 -21.97 11.37 18.55
N TRP A 24 -21.50 10.17 18.23
CA TRP A 24 -20.99 9.78 16.92
C TRP A 24 -22.05 9.73 15.82
N GLY A 25 -23.27 9.28 16.10
CA GLY A 25 -24.37 9.28 15.10
C GLY A 25 -24.77 10.70 14.67
N LYS A 26 -24.63 11.68 15.58
CA LYS A 26 -24.89 13.11 15.33
C LYS A 26 -23.71 13.84 14.67
N SER A 27 -22.49 13.33 14.85
CA SER A 27 -21.22 13.94 14.41
C SER A 27 -20.94 13.81 12.89
N PHE A 28 -21.53 12.80 12.23
CA PHE A 28 -21.32 12.53 10.80
C PHE A 28 -22.54 12.84 9.91
N SER A 29 -23.70 13.15 10.52
CA SER A 29 -24.98 13.37 9.82
C SER A 29 -24.96 14.54 8.82
N GLY A 30 -23.99 15.45 8.90
CA GLY A 30 -23.78 16.54 7.93
C GLY A 30 -22.77 16.25 6.81
N TYR A 31 -22.02 15.15 6.89
CA TYR A 31 -20.92 14.86 5.95
C TYR A 31 -21.24 13.75 4.96
N GLY A 32 -22.21 12.87 5.22
CA GLY A 32 -22.47 11.68 4.41
C GLY A 32 -22.73 11.94 2.92
N GLY A 33 -23.44 13.02 2.58
CA GLY A 33 -23.64 13.42 1.18
C GLY A 33 -22.35 13.90 0.50
N ARG A 34 -21.57 14.71 1.21
CA ARG A 34 -20.32 15.34 0.72
C ARG A 34 -19.16 14.35 0.62
N VAL A 35 -19.14 13.37 1.52
CA VAL A 35 -18.23 12.22 1.50
C VAL A 35 -18.48 11.39 0.24
N ARG A 36 -19.76 11.08 -0.06
CA ARG A 36 -20.15 10.29 -1.24
C ARG A 36 -19.90 11.03 -2.56
N SER A 37 -20.11 12.35 -2.59
CA SER A 37 -19.81 13.18 -3.76
C SER A 37 -18.33 13.56 -3.90
N GLY A 38 -17.49 13.22 -2.92
CA GLY A 38 -16.07 13.60 -2.91
C GLY A 38 -15.84 15.12 -2.84
N SER A 39 -16.75 15.88 -2.24
CA SER A 39 -16.71 17.36 -2.22
C SER A 39 -16.29 17.92 -0.86
N LEU A 40 -15.46 17.18 -0.13
CA LEU A 40 -14.85 17.68 1.09
C LEU A 40 -13.51 18.35 0.76
N GLU A 41 -13.12 19.32 1.57
CA GLU A 41 -11.81 19.97 1.51
C GLU A 41 -10.77 19.17 2.31
N PRO A 42 -9.46 19.27 1.99
CA PRO A 42 -8.36 18.60 2.71
C PRO A 42 -8.49 18.63 4.24
N ILE A 43 -8.81 19.80 4.79
CA ILE A 43 -8.97 20.02 6.23
C ILE A 43 -10.15 19.24 6.83
N GLU A 44 -11.23 19.06 6.06
CA GLU A 44 -12.42 18.35 6.50
C GLU A 44 -12.17 16.84 6.54
N TYR A 45 -11.43 16.28 5.57
CA TYR A 45 -11.04 14.86 5.62
C TYR A 45 -10.16 14.55 6.82
N GLU A 46 -9.18 15.42 7.11
CA GLU A 46 -8.28 15.22 8.24
C GLU A 46 -9.05 15.23 9.55
N GLN A 47 -9.98 16.17 9.73
CA GLN A 47 -10.83 16.21 10.92
C GLN A 47 -11.67 14.94 11.07
N LEU A 48 -12.27 14.43 9.99
CA LEU A 48 -13.06 13.19 10.02
C LEU A 48 -12.19 11.97 10.37
N LEU A 49 -11.00 11.86 9.77
CA LEU A 49 -10.07 10.77 10.04
C LEU A 49 -9.56 10.80 11.49
N LEU A 50 -9.25 11.99 12.03
CA LEU A 50 -8.78 12.15 13.41
C LEU A 50 -9.86 11.95 14.47
N ARG A 51 -11.15 12.01 14.08
CA ARG A 51 -12.23 11.51 14.94
C ARG A 51 -12.16 9.99 15.05
N VAL A 52 -11.94 9.29 13.92
CA VAL A 52 -12.02 7.81 13.86
C VAL A 52 -10.76 7.17 14.44
N PHE A 53 -9.60 7.66 14.03
CA PHE A 53 -8.28 7.11 14.31
C PHE A 53 -7.56 7.87 15.42
N PRO A 54 -6.56 7.25 16.07
CA PRO A 54 -5.79 7.94 17.09
C PRO A 54 -5.03 9.11 16.45
N GLN A 55 -4.69 10.15 17.20
CA GLN A 55 -3.88 11.25 16.65
C GLN A 55 -2.45 10.80 16.32
N LYS A 56 -1.91 9.91 17.14
CA LYS A 56 -0.55 9.36 16.99
C LYS A 56 -0.54 7.85 17.17
N LEU A 57 0.34 7.19 16.43
CA LEU A 57 0.63 5.77 16.53
C LEU A 57 1.84 5.55 17.46
N ARG A 58 1.62 4.81 18.56
CA ARG A 58 2.56 4.72 19.70
C ARG A 58 3.92 4.14 19.30
N ARG A 59 3.96 3.10 18.45
CA ARG A 59 5.20 2.38 18.09
C ARG A 59 6.28 3.27 17.44
N ASN A 60 5.89 4.34 16.74
CA ASN A 60 6.80 5.21 16.00
C ASN A 60 6.63 6.72 16.30
N ASN A 61 5.81 7.08 17.29
CA ASN A 61 5.37 8.46 17.58
C ASN A 61 4.92 9.22 16.31
N LEU A 62 4.31 8.50 15.37
CA LEU A 62 3.95 9.02 14.04
C LEU A 62 2.52 9.54 14.06
N SER A 63 2.27 10.74 13.52
CA SER A 63 0.89 11.21 13.39
C SER A 63 0.13 10.32 12.39
N THR A 64 -1.15 10.07 12.64
CA THR A 64 -1.98 9.23 11.75
C THR A 64 -2.02 9.79 10.33
N MET A 65 -2.08 11.11 10.16
CA MET A 65 -2.03 11.70 8.83
C MET A 65 -0.69 11.47 8.13
N THR A 66 0.41 11.53 8.88
CA THR A 66 1.72 11.17 8.32
C THR A 66 1.77 9.69 7.97
N PHE A 67 1.24 8.81 8.82
CA PHE A 67 1.13 7.38 8.54
C PHE A 67 0.34 7.13 7.25
N LEU A 68 -0.88 7.67 7.14
CA LEU A 68 -1.73 7.50 5.97
C LEU A 68 -1.05 8.01 4.70
N ARG A 69 -0.46 9.20 4.74
CA ARG A 69 0.27 9.78 3.61
C ARG A 69 1.50 8.96 3.23
N THR A 70 2.21 8.42 4.21
CA THR A 70 3.49 7.71 4.01
C THR A 70 3.30 6.28 3.51
N TYR A 71 2.24 5.60 3.94
CA TYR A 71 2.05 4.18 3.69
C TYR A 71 0.98 3.87 2.63
N PHE A 72 0.13 4.85 2.29
CA PHE A 72 -0.88 4.70 1.24
C PHE A 72 -0.70 5.67 0.07
N SER A 73 0.29 6.56 0.15
CA SER A 73 0.77 7.31 -1.00
C SER A 73 2.28 7.12 -1.12
N ASP A 74 2.77 6.96 -2.34
CA ASP A 74 4.19 6.91 -2.64
C ASP A 74 4.79 8.32 -2.72
N ALA A 75 4.54 9.13 -1.68
CA ALA A 75 5.29 10.35 -1.45
C ALA A 75 6.66 10.04 -0.80
N ALA A 76 7.27 8.92 -1.16
CA ALA A 76 8.54 8.48 -0.60
C ALA A 76 9.71 9.29 -1.19
N GLY A 77 9.82 10.57 -0.83
CA GLY A 77 11.05 11.35 -0.99
C GLY A 77 11.10 12.28 -2.21
N GLU A 78 11.24 13.56 -1.89
CA GLU A 78 11.60 14.70 -2.74
C GLU A 78 10.68 15.02 -3.93
N GLY A 79 9.90 16.09 -3.77
CA GLY A 79 9.21 16.77 -4.87
C GLY A 79 7.72 16.47 -4.91
N ASP A 80 6.94 17.53 -4.69
CA ASP A 80 5.49 17.55 -4.77
C ASP A 80 4.98 17.24 -6.20
N SER A 81 3.72 16.78 -6.31
CA SER A 81 2.85 16.59 -7.50
C SER A 81 2.63 15.20 -8.13
N ARG A 82 3.38 14.14 -7.81
CA ARG A 82 3.10 12.77 -8.37
C ARG A 82 3.12 11.65 -7.34
N SER A 83 2.47 11.84 -6.19
CA SER A 83 2.31 10.74 -5.24
C SER A 83 1.43 9.64 -5.83
N SER A 84 2.03 8.50 -6.17
CA SER A 84 1.31 7.30 -6.57
C SER A 84 0.46 6.84 -5.37
N PHE A 85 -0.85 7.10 -5.40
CA PHE A 85 -1.78 6.62 -4.39
C PHE A 85 -2.08 5.14 -4.65
N TYR A 86 -2.20 4.33 -3.59
CA TYR A 86 -2.56 2.91 -3.70
C TYR A 86 -4.01 2.68 -3.23
N PRO A 87 -5.04 2.98 -4.06
CA PRO A 87 -6.44 2.89 -3.67
C PRO A 87 -6.86 1.51 -3.14
N ARG A 88 -6.32 0.43 -3.74
CA ARG A 88 -6.64 -0.96 -3.36
C ARG A 88 -6.18 -1.26 -1.94
N VAL A 89 -4.93 -0.91 -1.61
CA VAL A 89 -4.38 -1.04 -0.25
C VAL A 89 -5.21 -0.25 0.74
N PHE A 90 -5.62 0.96 0.37
CA PHE A 90 -6.46 1.80 1.22
C PHE A 90 -7.84 1.18 1.46
N GLY A 91 -8.48 0.62 0.43
CA GLY A 91 -9.77 -0.07 0.54
C GLY A 91 -9.70 -1.34 1.40
N ALA A 92 -8.68 -2.18 1.19
CA ALA A 92 -8.43 -3.38 1.98
C ALA A 92 -8.17 -3.03 3.46
N PHE A 93 -7.41 -1.96 3.72
CA PHE A 93 -7.15 -1.46 5.07
C PHE A 93 -8.44 -1.11 5.82
N PHE A 94 -9.32 -0.30 5.21
CA PHE A 94 -10.59 0.08 5.86
C PHE A 94 -11.53 -1.10 6.05
N THR A 95 -11.57 -2.00 5.08
CA THR A 95 -12.31 -3.28 5.22
C THR A 95 -11.81 -4.02 6.45
N LYS A 96 -10.49 -4.15 6.60
CA LYS A 96 -9.92 -4.87 7.73
C LYS A 96 -10.13 -4.17 9.07
N VAL A 97 -10.05 -2.84 9.11
CA VAL A 97 -10.38 -2.06 10.32
C VAL A 97 -11.83 -2.32 10.75
N ALA A 98 -12.78 -2.37 9.82
CA ALA A 98 -14.19 -2.63 10.12
C ALA A 98 -14.44 -4.07 10.64
N GLU A 99 -13.79 -5.06 10.03
CA GLU A 99 -13.82 -6.45 10.49
C GLU A 99 -13.25 -6.62 11.91
N LEU A 100 -12.06 -6.06 12.16
CA LEU A 100 -11.41 -6.10 13.47
C LEU A 100 -12.24 -5.36 14.51
N GLY A 101 -12.86 -4.26 14.11
CA GLY A 101 -13.84 -3.56 14.91
C GLY A 101 -14.99 -4.44 15.35
N THR A 102 -15.71 -5.00 14.38
CA THR A 102 -16.88 -5.86 14.61
C THR A 102 -16.52 -7.09 15.48
N SER A 103 -15.38 -7.72 15.21
CA SER A 103 -14.95 -8.93 15.93
C SER A 103 -14.44 -8.67 17.35
N ARG A 104 -13.83 -7.51 17.61
CA ARG A 104 -13.22 -7.18 18.92
C ARG A 104 -14.07 -6.25 19.79
N GLY A 105 -15.11 -5.62 19.23
CA GLY A 105 -15.98 -4.68 19.95
C GLY A 105 -15.19 -3.53 20.58
N GLU A 106 -15.44 -3.24 21.86
CA GLU A 106 -14.73 -2.18 22.60
C GLU A 106 -13.21 -2.37 22.66
N LYS A 107 -12.70 -3.62 22.58
CA LYS A 107 -11.25 -3.88 22.59
C LYS A 107 -10.55 -3.39 21.33
N ALA A 108 -11.29 -3.13 20.25
CA ALA A 108 -10.75 -2.45 19.06
C ALA A 108 -10.62 -0.93 19.27
N LEU A 109 -10.99 -0.40 20.43
CA LEU A 109 -10.99 1.02 20.73
C LEU A 109 -10.00 1.39 21.84
N ASP A 110 -9.44 2.60 21.75
CA ASP A 110 -8.65 3.26 22.78
C ASP A 110 -9.16 4.71 22.90
N GLY A 111 -9.79 5.07 24.01
CA GLY A 111 -10.40 6.39 24.22
C GLY A 111 -11.45 6.77 23.16
N GLY A 112 -12.27 5.79 22.72
CA GLY A 112 -13.31 5.98 21.71
C GLY A 112 -12.80 6.05 20.25
N ARG A 113 -11.51 5.84 20.02
CA ARG A 113 -10.87 5.83 18.69
C ARG A 113 -10.33 4.45 18.34
N VAL A 114 -10.02 4.20 17.07
CA VAL A 114 -9.46 2.89 16.66
C VAL A 114 -8.17 2.68 17.45
N SER A 115 -8.00 1.53 18.10
CA SER A 115 -6.79 1.26 18.85
C SER A 115 -5.59 1.15 17.91
N HIS A 116 -4.40 1.49 18.42
CA HIS A 116 -3.17 1.45 17.64
C HIS A 116 -2.92 0.07 16.99
N ASP A 117 -3.20 -1.00 17.74
CA ASP A 117 -2.98 -2.37 17.29
C ASP A 117 -3.87 -2.73 16.11
N VAL A 118 -5.13 -2.28 16.10
CA VAL A 118 -6.05 -2.47 14.97
C VAL A 118 -5.56 -1.75 13.72
N VAL A 119 -5.00 -0.54 13.86
CA VAL A 119 -4.43 0.19 12.71
C VAL A 119 -3.25 -0.57 12.12
N LEU A 120 -2.32 -1.04 12.95
CA LEU A 120 -1.14 -1.76 12.47
C LEU A 120 -1.52 -3.08 11.81
N GLU A 121 -2.38 -3.87 12.45
CA GLU A 121 -2.81 -5.16 11.93
C GLU A 121 -3.58 -5.02 10.62
N ALA A 122 -4.49 -4.05 10.53
CA ALA A 122 -5.22 -3.79 9.29
C ALA A 122 -4.28 -3.37 8.16
N PHE A 123 -3.24 -2.59 8.46
CA PHE A 123 -2.26 -2.18 7.46
C PHE A 123 -1.39 -3.34 7.00
N GLU A 124 -0.88 -4.15 7.94
CA GLU A 124 -0.10 -5.35 7.63
C GLU A 124 -0.89 -6.36 6.80
N TYR A 125 -2.19 -6.50 7.07
CA TYR A 125 -3.09 -7.29 6.24
C TYR A 125 -3.22 -6.70 4.83
N ALA A 126 -3.60 -5.43 4.71
CA ALA A 126 -3.83 -4.78 3.42
C ALA A 126 -2.59 -4.75 2.52
N ALA A 127 -1.42 -4.50 3.11
CA ALA A 127 -0.14 -4.55 2.41
C ALA A 127 0.15 -5.94 1.85
N ARG A 128 -0.06 -6.99 2.65
CA ARG A 128 0.17 -8.39 2.25
C ARG A 128 -0.81 -8.83 1.17
N ASP A 129 -2.08 -8.48 1.33
CA ASP A 129 -3.15 -8.82 0.40
C ASP A 129 -2.89 -8.20 -0.98
N PHE A 130 -2.55 -6.91 -1.02
CA PHE A 130 -2.17 -6.23 -2.25
C PHE A 130 -0.94 -6.86 -2.93
N ILE A 131 0.10 -7.22 -2.17
CA ILE A 131 1.27 -7.90 -2.75
C ILE A 131 0.88 -9.27 -3.34
N ASN A 132 -0.06 -9.99 -2.72
CA ASN A 132 -0.57 -11.24 -3.26
C ASN A 132 -1.37 -11.04 -4.55
N GLU A 133 -2.23 -10.01 -4.62
CA GLU A 133 -2.95 -9.63 -5.83
C GLU A 133 -1.97 -9.30 -6.97
N VAL A 134 -0.98 -8.45 -6.70
CA VAL A 134 0.04 -8.07 -7.69
C VAL A 134 0.83 -9.29 -8.15
N LYS A 135 1.16 -10.23 -7.25
CA LYS A 135 1.81 -11.50 -7.65
C LYS A 135 0.92 -12.32 -8.58
N GLN A 136 -0.40 -12.36 -8.34
CA GLN A 136 -1.33 -13.03 -9.24
C GLN A 136 -1.39 -12.34 -10.60
N GLU A 137 -1.47 -11.01 -10.64
CA GLU A 137 -1.43 -10.23 -11.88
C GLU A 137 -0.14 -10.47 -12.66
N LEU A 138 1.01 -10.53 -11.98
CA LEU A 138 2.30 -10.82 -12.60
C LEU A 138 2.37 -12.23 -13.22
N ASN A 139 1.73 -13.23 -12.61
CA ASN A 139 1.64 -14.57 -13.20
C ASN A 139 0.91 -14.60 -14.54
N PHE A 140 0.09 -13.59 -14.85
CA PHE A 140 -0.58 -13.43 -16.14
C PHE A 140 0.10 -12.40 -17.04
N ALA A 141 0.70 -11.37 -16.46
CA ALA A 141 1.31 -10.26 -17.20
C ALA A 141 2.72 -10.58 -17.71
N LEU A 142 3.44 -11.48 -17.04
CA LEU A 142 4.78 -11.89 -17.41
C LEU A 142 4.73 -13.22 -18.17
N ASP A 143 5.53 -13.31 -19.22
CA ASP A 143 5.67 -14.49 -20.08
C ASP A 143 7.11 -15.02 -19.96
N LEU A 144 7.37 -15.72 -18.86
CA LEU A 144 8.68 -16.28 -18.51
C LEU A 144 8.77 -17.79 -18.78
N GLY A 145 7.64 -18.50 -18.78
CA GLY A 145 7.59 -19.95 -18.90
C GLY A 145 6.56 -20.43 -19.93
N SER A 146 6.88 -21.53 -20.61
CA SER A 146 6.04 -22.12 -21.67
C SER A 146 4.74 -22.77 -21.18
N SER A 147 4.58 -22.97 -19.87
CA SER A 147 3.36 -23.48 -19.24
C SER A 147 2.97 -22.61 -18.05
N VAL A 148 1.69 -22.64 -17.67
CA VAL A 148 1.17 -21.83 -16.55
C VAL A 148 1.91 -22.10 -15.24
N ASP A 149 2.20 -23.37 -14.93
CA ASP A 149 2.88 -23.74 -13.69
C ASP A 149 4.35 -23.36 -13.71
N LEU A 150 5.02 -23.52 -14.85
CA LEU A 150 6.39 -23.05 -15.02
C LEU A 150 6.45 -21.52 -14.91
N ASN A 151 5.53 -20.80 -15.53
CA ASN A 151 5.48 -19.34 -15.46
C ASN A 151 5.30 -18.86 -14.02
N LYS A 152 4.34 -19.44 -13.26
CA LYS A 152 4.14 -19.12 -11.84
C LYS A 152 5.40 -19.34 -11.00
N LYS A 153 6.13 -20.42 -11.26
CA LYS A 153 7.41 -20.72 -10.59
C LYS A 153 8.45 -19.65 -10.93
N LEU A 154 8.68 -19.37 -12.21
CA LEU A 154 9.68 -18.40 -12.66
C LEU A 154 9.36 -16.96 -12.22
N VAL A 155 8.08 -16.59 -12.18
CA VAL A 155 7.64 -15.30 -11.60
C VAL A 155 7.95 -15.25 -10.11
N ALA A 156 7.71 -16.34 -9.36
CA ALA A 156 8.07 -16.39 -7.94
C ALA A 156 9.59 -16.28 -7.73
N ASP A 157 10.39 -16.96 -8.57
CA ASP A 157 11.85 -16.91 -8.53
C ASP A 157 12.36 -15.50 -8.88
N LEU A 158 11.77 -14.83 -9.89
CA LEU A 158 12.05 -13.44 -10.25
C LEU A 158 11.81 -12.50 -9.07
N LEU A 159 10.64 -12.58 -8.43
CA LEU A 159 10.29 -11.75 -7.28
C LEU A 159 11.24 -11.98 -6.10
N GLN A 160 11.60 -13.24 -5.83
CA GLN A 160 12.55 -13.60 -4.77
C GLN A 160 13.96 -13.06 -5.04
N SER A 161 14.37 -13.00 -6.31
CA SER A 161 15.72 -12.58 -6.73
C SER A 161 16.03 -11.10 -6.47
N PHE A 162 14.99 -10.26 -6.31
CA PHE A 162 15.15 -8.88 -5.87
C PHE A 162 15.63 -8.73 -4.43
N SER A 163 15.48 -9.77 -3.59
CA SER A 163 15.88 -9.70 -2.19
C SER A 163 17.36 -9.31 -2.07
N GLY A 164 17.61 -8.22 -1.35
CA GLY A 164 18.93 -7.65 -1.15
C GLY A 164 19.48 -6.79 -2.29
N LEU A 165 18.81 -6.69 -3.44
CA LEU A 165 19.15 -5.73 -4.49
C LEU A 165 18.83 -4.30 -4.06
N GLN A 166 19.49 -3.32 -4.68
CA GLN A 166 19.35 -1.91 -4.33
C GLN A 166 18.17 -1.26 -5.04
N THR A 167 17.53 -0.29 -4.38
CA THR A 167 16.63 0.70 -4.99
C THR A 167 17.04 2.12 -4.52
N PRO A 168 17.09 3.13 -5.38
CA PRO A 168 16.91 3.07 -6.83
C PRO A 168 18.00 2.25 -7.54
N PHE A 169 17.77 1.86 -8.79
CA PHE A 169 18.67 1.06 -9.63
C PHE A 169 18.65 1.53 -11.09
N ILE A 170 19.68 1.14 -11.85
CA ILE A 170 19.74 1.30 -13.31
C ILE A 170 19.27 0.00 -13.95
N LEU A 171 18.40 0.07 -14.96
CA LEU A 171 17.75 -1.10 -15.57
C LEU A 171 18.75 -2.19 -15.97
N ASP A 172 19.74 -1.87 -16.80
CA ASP A 172 20.66 -2.88 -17.33
C ASP A 172 21.52 -3.53 -16.23
N ARG A 173 21.99 -2.75 -15.25
CA ARG A 173 22.71 -3.31 -14.08
C ARG A 173 21.83 -4.24 -13.25
N CYS A 174 20.54 -3.93 -13.14
CA CYS A 174 19.60 -4.79 -12.43
C CYS A 174 19.29 -6.06 -13.22
N VAL A 175 19.20 -5.98 -14.55
CA VAL A 175 19.05 -7.15 -15.42
C VAL A 175 20.24 -8.10 -15.24
N ASP A 176 21.47 -7.56 -15.25
CA ASP A 176 22.68 -8.37 -15.04
C ASP A 176 22.66 -9.05 -13.66
N ALA A 177 22.35 -8.30 -12.59
CA ALA A 177 22.29 -8.84 -11.24
C ALA A 177 21.15 -9.86 -11.02
N LEU A 178 20.08 -9.80 -11.81
CA LEU A 178 18.99 -10.77 -11.78
C LEU A 178 19.32 -12.02 -12.58
N GLU A 179 19.99 -11.88 -13.73
CA GLU A 179 20.47 -13.03 -14.52
C GLU A 179 21.36 -13.93 -13.66
N ASP A 180 22.29 -13.35 -12.89
CA ASP A 180 23.18 -14.11 -11.99
C ASP A 180 22.45 -14.90 -10.90
N LYS A 181 21.21 -14.53 -10.57
CA LYS A 181 20.41 -15.14 -9.50
C LYS A 181 19.33 -16.10 -10.00
N LEU A 182 18.91 -15.93 -11.25
CA LEU A 182 17.81 -16.69 -11.83
C LEU A 182 18.31 -17.98 -12.48
N PRO A 183 17.43 -18.98 -12.67
CA PRO A 183 17.77 -20.16 -13.47
C PRO A 183 18.26 -19.74 -14.86
N ASN A 184 19.27 -20.44 -15.39
CA ASN A 184 19.93 -20.16 -16.68
C ASN A 184 18.98 -20.15 -17.90
N ASP A 185 17.74 -20.58 -17.73
CA ASP A 185 16.75 -20.68 -18.80
C ASP A 185 16.03 -19.34 -19.08
N ILE A 186 16.20 -18.31 -18.23
CA ILE A 186 15.60 -16.99 -18.45
C ILE A 186 16.62 -16.04 -19.11
N SER A 187 16.34 -15.62 -20.35
CA SER A 187 17.20 -14.67 -21.06
C SER A 187 17.16 -13.24 -20.48
N LYS A 188 18.26 -12.47 -20.60
CA LYS A 188 18.27 -11.01 -20.28
C LYS A 188 17.14 -10.23 -20.94
N LYS A 189 16.77 -10.60 -22.16
CA LYS A 189 15.67 -9.96 -22.89
C LYS A 189 14.35 -10.16 -22.15
N ALA A 190 14.05 -11.38 -21.74
CA ALA A 190 12.85 -11.70 -20.96
C ALA A 190 12.85 -10.99 -19.59
N ILE A 191 14.00 -10.93 -18.90
CA ILE A 191 14.13 -10.17 -17.65
C ILE A 191 13.84 -8.68 -17.88
N ARG A 192 14.48 -8.06 -18.88
CA ARG A 192 14.29 -6.65 -19.21
C ARG A 192 12.83 -6.31 -19.53
N GLU A 193 12.18 -7.15 -20.31
CA GLU A 193 10.78 -6.96 -20.70
C GLU A 193 9.86 -7.13 -19.49
N SER A 194 10.18 -8.08 -18.59
CA SER A 194 9.46 -8.24 -17.32
C SER A 194 9.60 -7.02 -16.42
N LEU A 195 10.80 -6.45 -16.29
CA LEU A 195 11.02 -5.23 -15.50
C LEU A 195 10.24 -4.04 -16.06
N ARG A 196 10.19 -3.89 -17.39
CA ARG A 196 9.36 -2.86 -18.04
C ARG A 196 7.88 -3.08 -17.76
N ARG A 197 7.40 -4.32 -17.85
CA ARG A 197 6.01 -4.64 -17.52
C ARG A 197 5.68 -4.35 -16.06
N MET A 198 6.58 -4.67 -15.13
CA MET A 198 6.46 -4.32 -13.72
C MET A 198 6.43 -2.80 -13.51
N LYS A 199 7.21 -2.03 -14.27
CA LYS A 199 7.14 -0.56 -14.29
C LYS A 199 5.79 -0.05 -14.78
N ASP A 200 5.26 -0.61 -15.87
CA ASP A 200 3.94 -0.24 -16.41
C ASP A 200 2.81 -0.54 -15.41
N MET A 201 2.97 -1.56 -14.59
CA MET A 201 2.05 -1.92 -13.50
C MET A 201 2.22 -1.05 -12.24
N GLY A 202 3.15 -0.09 -12.25
CA GLY A 202 3.41 0.82 -11.12
C GLY A 202 4.21 0.19 -9.97
N ILE A 203 4.86 -0.95 -10.19
CA ILE A 203 5.76 -1.55 -9.18
C ILE A 203 7.06 -0.77 -9.09
N PHE A 204 7.56 -0.35 -10.25
CA PHE A 204 8.70 0.55 -10.40
C PHE A 204 8.26 1.87 -11.01
N GLU A 205 8.99 2.93 -10.70
CA GLU A 205 8.78 4.26 -11.26
C GLU A 205 10.11 4.96 -11.46
N ASP A 206 10.10 6.05 -12.25
CA ASP A 206 11.30 6.86 -12.46
C ASP A 206 11.70 7.58 -11.18
N HIS A 207 13.00 7.67 -10.93
CA HIS A 207 13.52 8.41 -9.78
C HIS A 207 13.27 9.92 -9.98
N PRO A 208 12.71 10.64 -8.97
CA PRO A 208 12.29 12.04 -9.14
C PRO A 208 13.38 12.98 -9.64
N SER A 209 14.63 12.77 -9.20
CA SER A 209 15.79 13.58 -9.59
C SER A 209 16.66 12.99 -10.69
N ASP A 210 16.36 11.77 -11.17
CA ASP A 210 17.15 11.10 -12.21
C ASP A 210 16.32 10.07 -12.99
N PRO A 211 15.75 10.44 -14.16
CA PRO A 211 14.87 9.54 -14.92
C PRO A 211 15.59 8.32 -15.52
N THR A 212 16.92 8.26 -15.45
CA THR A 212 17.68 7.06 -15.88
C THR A 212 17.65 5.95 -14.82
N LYS A 213 17.23 6.29 -13.59
CA LYS A 213 17.14 5.37 -12.46
C LYS A 213 15.69 5.05 -12.19
N TRP A 214 15.41 3.80 -11.88
CA TRP A 214 14.11 3.35 -11.42
C TRP A 214 14.14 3.11 -9.92
N ARG A 215 13.00 3.25 -9.25
CA ARG A 215 12.85 2.91 -7.84
C ARG A 215 11.61 2.07 -7.63
N ALA A 216 11.70 1.15 -6.68
CA ALA A 216 10.53 0.52 -6.09
C ALA A 216 9.90 1.46 -5.05
N GLY A 217 8.59 1.64 -5.14
CA GLY A 217 7.78 2.30 -4.13
C GLY A 217 7.93 1.68 -2.75
N ARG A 218 7.61 2.40 -1.66
CA ARG A 218 7.86 1.88 -0.30
C ARG A 218 7.24 0.49 -0.07
N LEU A 219 6.00 0.28 -0.49
CA LEU A 219 5.28 -0.98 -0.33
C LEU A 219 5.96 -2.12 -1.11
N PHE A 220 6.31 -1.87 -2.37
CA PHE A 220 7.00 -2.84 -3.22
C PHE A 220 8.43 -3.09 -2.78
N LYS A 221 9.14 -2.08 -2.28
CA LYS A 221 10.48 -2.25 -1.70
C LYS A 221 10.45 -3.25 -0.55
N GLU A 222 9.50 -3.11 0.37
CA GLU A 222 9.33 -4.06 1.48
C GLU A 222 8.91 -5.44 0.97
N GLY A 223 7.94 -5.51 0.05
CA GLY A 223 7.48 -6.77 -0.55
C GLY A 223 8.57 -7.54 -1.30
N LEU A 224 9.41 -6.84 -2.06
CA LEU A 224 10.55 -7.37 -2.82
C LEU A 224 11.83 -7.49 -1.98
N ARG A 225 11.81 -7.03 -0.73
CA ARG A 225 12.97 -7.02 0.19
C ARG A 225 14.22 -6.32 -0.39
N MET A 226 14.00 -5.23 -1.11
CA MET A 226 15.06 -4.41 -1.69
C MET A 226 15.67 -3.47 -0.64
N LYS A 227 16.96 -3.16 -0.78
CA LYS A 227 17.70 -2.24 0.09
C LYS A 227 17.67 -0.83 -0.48
N TYR A 228 17.15 0.13 0.29
CA TYR A 228 17.20 1.54 -0.14
C TYR A 228 18.61 2.11 0.01
N VAL A 229 19.15 2.70 -1.05
CA VAL A 229 20.45 3.40 -1.03
C VAL A 229 20.29 4.84 -1.51
N ARG A 230 20.94 5.80 -0.85
CA ARG A 230 20.84 7.23 -1.24
C ARG A 230 21.66 7.58 -2.48
N LYS A 231 22.71 6.81 -2.75
CA LYS A 231 23.57 6.95 -3.93
C LYS A 231 23.83 5.56 -4.49
N ILE A 232 23.63 5.41 -5.80
CA ILE A 232 24.05 4.21 -6.51
C ILE A 232 25.57 4.32 -6.68
N PRO A 233 26.36 3.32 -6.23
CA PRO A 233 27.79 3.30 -6.46
C PRO A 233 28.16 3.17 -7.96
#